data_AF-A0A660P9A9-F1
#
_entry.id   AF-A0A660P9A9-F1
#
_cell.length_a   1.000
_cell.length_b   1.000
_cell.length_c   1.000
_cell.angle_alpha   90.00
_cell.angle_beta   90.00
_cell.angle_gamma   90.00
#
_symmetry.space_group_name_H-M   'P 1'
#
loop_
_entity.id
_entity.type
_entity.pdbx_description
1 polymer ?
#
loop_
_entity_poly.entity_id
_entity_poly.type
_entity_poly.pdbx_seq_one_letter_code
_entity_poly.pdbx_strand_id
1 'polypeptide(L)'
;RVRLSSLKPDEFKNELIELLATERRICPHVHLPVQSGDDTILQRMGRRYSAKSVYQLVNRLVEARQGITIGADFIVGFPGETKDDFENTIAMVKDIPIVHLHIFPYSDRPGTPASLFSDKISPQEKSERSKRLKRIGDKKKRAHMKSFIGKKLDVIVENRQSSGRLNGISGNYLRVGFTGDDTLMKKYVEIKVNEFSNDALQGDPNSIKLINDKK
;
A
#
# COMPACT_ATOMS: atom_id res chain seq x y z
N ARG A 1 -16.99 -6.83 -3.74
CA ARG A 1 -15.87 -6.26 -2.94
C ARG A 1 -15.69 -4.79 -3.30
N VAL A 2 -15.47 -3.92 -2.32
CA VAL A 2 -15.27 -2.47 -2.46
C VAL A 2 -13.88 -2.11 -1.95
N ARG A 3 -13.14 -1.28 -2.70
CA ARG A 3 -11.78 -0.86 -2.33
C ARG A 3 -11.74 0.65 -2.15
N LEU A 4 -11.06 1.08 -1.09
CA LEU A 4 -10.73 2.48 -0.84
C LEU A 4 -9.35 2.76 -1.43
N SER A 5 -9.27 3.61 -2.46
CA SER A 5 -8.05 3.78 -3.27
C SER A 5 -7.42 5.18 -3.26
N SER A 6 -8.12 6.23 -2.83
CA SER A 6 -7.53 7.55 -2.70
C SER A 6 -8.38 8.43 -1.79
N LEU A 7 -8.13 8.32 -0.49
CA LEU A 7 -8.77 9.14 0.54
C LEU A 7 -7.66 9.82 1.32
N LYS A 8 -7.74 11.13 1.51
CA LYS A 8 -6.72 11.86 2.27
C LYS A 8 -6.76 11.42 3.73
N PRO A 9 -5.63 11.48 4.46
CA PRO A 9 -5.60 11.10 5.87
C PRO A 9 -6.67 11.80 6.74
N ASP A 10 -6.96 13.07 6.48
CA ASP A 10 -7.98 13.85 7.20
C ASP A 10 -9.43 13.49 6.85
N GLU A 11 -9.66 12.70 5.80
CA GLU A 11 -10.98 12.22 5.39
C GLU A 11 -11.35 10.89 6.10
N PHE A 12 -10.40 10.23 6.77
CA PHE A 12 -10.64 9.01 7.54
C PHE A 12 -11.24 9.31 8.92
N LYS A 13 -12.55 9.49 8.95
CA LYS A 13 -13.33 9.60 10.18
C LYS A 13 -13.55 8.24 10.86
N ASN A 14 -14.01 8.27 12.11
CA ASN A 14 -14.21 7.07 12.93
C ASN A 14 -15.19 6.09 12.28
N GLU A 15 -16.26 6.60 11.70
CA GLU A 15 -17.32 5.80 11.06
C GLU A 15 -16.76 4.99 9.88
N LEU A 16 -15.80 5.55 9.13
CA LEU A 16 -15.15 4.84 8.03
C LEU A 16 -14.22 3.74 8.54
N ILE A 17 -13.52 3.98 9.65
CA ILE A 17 -12.63 2.99 10.28
C ILE A 17 -13.47 1.83 10.85
N GLU A 18 -14.60 2.12 11.48
CA GLU A 18 -15.54 1.11 11.98
C GLU A 18 -16.16 0.29 10.84
N LEU A 19 -16.54 0.95 9.76
CA LEU A 19 -17.04 0.27 8.57
C LEU A 19 -15.95 -0.62 7.96
N LEU A 20 -14.71 -0.13 7.88
CA LEU A 20 -13.57 -0.93 7.43
C LEU A 20 -13.37 -2.16 8.33
N ALA A 21 -13.55 -2.05 9.64
CA ALA A 21 -13.39 -3.15 10.59
C ALA A 21 -14.47 -4.23 10.44
N THR A 22 -15.72 -3.85 10.20
CA THR A 22 -16.89 -4.73 10.33
C THR A 22 -17.47 -5.20 8.99
N GLU A 23 -17.37 -4.40 7.93
CA GLU A 23 -17.98 -4.70 6.63
C GLU A 23 -17.07 -5.59 5.76
N ARG A 24 -17.50 -6.83 5.56
CA ARG A 24 -16.77 -7.84 4.76
C ARG A 24 -16.65 -7.46 3.30
N ARG A 25 -17.62 -6.72 2.75
CA ARG A 25 -17.59 -6.25 1.37
C ARG A 25 -16.46 -5.26 1.13
N ILE A 26 -16.05 -4.49 2.14
CA ILE A 26 -14.88 -3.62 2.05
C ILE A 26 -13.62 -4.48 2.16
N CYS A 27 -12.69 -4.28 1.24
CA CYS A 27 -11.42 -4.97 1.23
C CYS A 27 -10.50 -4.52 2.39
N PRO A 28 -9.67 -5.41 2.95
CA PRO A 28 -8.57 -5.06 3.86
C PRO A 28 -7.44 -4.34 3.10
N HIS A 29 -7.76 -3.24 2.44
CA HIS A 29 -6.83 -2.44 1.66
C HIS A 29 -7.24 -0.97 1.69
N VAL A 30 -6.27 -0.12 2.02
CA VAL A 30 -6.39 1.34 1.97
C VAL A 30 -5.19 1.93 1.26
N HIS A 31 -5.38 3.03 0.56
CA HIS A 31 -4.29 3.81 -0.04
C HIS A 31 -4.38 5.26 0.40
N LEU A 32 -3.31 5.77 1.00
CA LEU A 32 -3.23 7.09 1.62
C LEU A 32 -2.26 8.00 0.87
N PRO A 33 -2.71 9.13 0.30
CA PRO A 33 -1.81 10.09 -0.32
C PRO A 33 -1.08 10.91 0.76
N VAL A 34 -0.13 10.31 1.49
CA VAL A 34 0.60 10.90 2.63
C VAL A 34 1.42 12.11 2.20
N GLN A 35 2.07 12.03 1.03
CA GLN A 35 2.96 13.01 0.41
C GLN A 35 4.32 13.15 1.09
N SER A 36 4.37 13.50 2.37
CA SER A 36 5.61 13.71 3.13
C SER A 36 5.43 13.27 4.59
N GLY A 37 6.52 12.89 5.24
CA GLY A 37 6.55 12.66 6.69
C GLY A 37 7.05 13.86 7.49
N ASP A 38 7.19 15.02 6.87
CA ASP A 38 7.61 16.26 7.51
C ASP A 38 6.49 17.31 7.50
N ASP A 39 6.22 17.91 8.67
CA ASP A 39 5.12 18.87 8.85
C ASP A 39 5.35 20.19 8.10
N THR A 40 6.60 20.66 7.98
CA THR A 40 6.94 21.87 7.22
C THR A 40 6.62 21.66 5.75
N ILE A 41 7.00 20.51 5.19
CA ILE A 41 6.73 20.17 3.79
C ILE A 41 5.26 19.90 3.54
N LEU A 42 4.56 19.21 4.45
CA LEU A 42 3.12 19.01 4.37
C LEU A 42 2.35 20.34 4.34
N GLN A 43 2.71 21.29 5.21
CA GLN A 43 2.11 22.63 5.21
C GLN A 43 2.41 23.38 3.90
N ARG A 44 3.64 23.31 3.41
CA ARG A 44 4.05 23.93 2.13
C ARG A 44 3.32 23.32 0.93
N MET A 45 2.94 22.04 1.01
CA MET A 45 2.08 21.36 0.04
C MET A 45 0.58 21.69 0.20
N GLY A 46 0.19 22.50 1.19
CA GLY A 46 -1.19 22.87 1.49
C GLY A 46 -2.01 21.77 2.16
N ARG A 47 -1.36 20.83 2.87
CA ARG A 47 -2.04 19.75 3.59
C ARG A 47 -2.56 20.23 4.94
N ARG A 48 -3.72 19.72 5.33
CA ARG A 48 -4.41 20.06 6.60
C ARG A 48 -4.24 18.98 7.67
N TYR A 49 -3.23 18.13 7.51
CA TYR A 49 -2.90 17.04 8.42
C TYR A 49 -1.38 17.03 8.68
N SER A 50 -0.97 16.45 9.81
CA SER A 50 0.43 16.33 10.23
C SER A 50 0.93 14.89 10.11
N ALA A 51 2.25 14.69 10.11
CA ALA A 51 2.89 13.39 10.17
C ALA A 51 2.41 12.57 11.38
N LYS A 52 2.23 13.23 12.54
CA LYS A 52 1.67 12.61 13.75
C LYS A 52 0.24 12.11 13.53
N SER A 53 -0.62 12.88 12.87
CA SER A 53 -2.00 12.46 12.59
C SER A 53 -2.05 11.24 11.65
N VAL A 54 -1.15 11.18 10.66
CA VAL A 54 -1.02 10.02 9.78
C VAL A 54 -0.52 8.80 10.55
N TYR A 55 0.45 8.95 11.45
CA TYR A 55 0.93 7.88 12.33
C TYR A 55 -0.22 7.27 13.14
N GLN A 56 -1.01 8.14 13.79
CA GLN A 56 -2.17 7.72 14.59
C GLN A 56 -3.23 7.02 13.73
N LEU A 57 -3.55 7.57 12.56
CA LEU A 57 -4.49 6.95 11.63
C LEU A 57 -4.05 5.55 11.21
N VAL A 58 -2.79 5.41 10.79
CA VAL A 58 -2.28 4.13 10.28
C VAL A 58 -2.31 3.04 11.36
N ASN A 59 -1.95 3.36 12.60
CA ASN A 59 -2.04 2.39 13.69
C ASN A 59 -3.49 1.99 13.98
N ARG A 60 -4.42 2.95 14.01
CA ARG A 60 -5.84 2.66 14.17
C ARG A 60 -6.39 1.76 13.07
N LEU A 61 -5.96 1.96 11.81
CA LEU A 61 -6.37 1.11 10.69
C LEU A 61 -5.86 -0.34 10.84
N VAL A 62 -4.63 -0.51 11.33
CA VAL A 62 -4.05 -1.84 11.58
C VAL A 62 -4.73 -2.55 12.75
N GLU A 63 -5.02 -1.83 13.84
CA GLU A 63 -5.78 -2.34 14.98
C GLU A 63 -7.20 -2.74 14.58
N ALA A 64 -7.87 -1.88 13.80
CA ALA A 64 -9.22 -2.11 13.33
C ALA A 64 -9.34 -3.31 12.38
N ARG A 65 -8.30 -3.61 11.59
CA ARG A 65 -8.36 -4.69 10.61
C ARG A 65 -7.04 -5.42 10.43
N GLN A 66 -6.95 -6.60 11.06
CA GLN A 66 -5.79 -7.47 10.95
C GLN A 66 -5.48 -7.82 9.47
N GLY A 67 -4.22 -7.71 9.09
CA GLY A 67 -3.76 -8.06 7.75
C GLY A 67 -4.12 -7.04 6.67
N ILE A 68 -4.60 -5.84 7.05
CA ILE A 68 -4.78 -4.73 6.11
C ILE A 68 -3.48 -4.39 5.38
N THR A 69 -3.59 -4.18 4.07
CA THR A 69 -2.51 -3.60 3.26
C THR A 69 -2.73 -2.10 3.16
N ILE A 70 -1.75 -1.31 3.62
CA ILE A 70 -1.79 0.14 3.51
C ILE A 70 -0.74 0.59 2.48
N GLY A 71 -1.24 1.11 1.37
CA GLY A 71 -0.45 1.81 0.36
C GLY A 71 -0.35 3.30 0.68
N ALA A 72 0.71 3.94 0.19
CA ALA A 72 0.89 5.36 0.35
C ALA A 72 1.64 6.01 -0.81
N ASP A 73 1.27 7.24 -1.14
CA ASP A 73 2.01 8.08 -2.08
C ASP A 73 2.94 9.04 -1.33
N PHE A 74 4.17 9.18 -1.83
CA PHE A 74 5.14 10.16 -1.35
C PHE A 74 5.65 11.00 -2.52
N ILE A 75 5.83 12.30 -2.28
CA ILE A 75 6.52 13.22 -3.18
C ILE A 75 7.89 13.51 -2.57
N VAL A 76 8.96 13.39 -3.35
CA VAL A 76 10.31 13.72 -2.91
C VAL A 76 10.92 14.87 -3.71
N GLY A 77 11.73 15.67 -3.03
CA GLY A 77 12.34 16.90 -3.52
C GLY A 77 11.32 17.96 -3.93
N PHE A 78 10.26 18.09 -3.13
CA PHE A 78 9.38 19.25 -3.20
C PHE A 78 10.20 20.54 -3.00
N PRO A 79 9.86 21.67 -3.63
CA PRO A 79 10.65 22.89 -3.47
C PRO A 79 10.76 23.29 -1.99
N GLY A 80 12.00 23.51 -1.54
CA GLY A 80 12.35 23.79 -0.14
C GLY A 80 12.58 22.56 0.74
N GLU A 81 12.43 21.33 0.25
CA GLU A 81 12.67 20.11 1.03
C GLU A 81 14.16 19.93 1.36
N THR A 82 14.50 20.13 2.63
CA THR A 82 15.85 19.95 3.15
C THR A 82 16.19 18.47 3.34
N LYS A 83 17.45 18.19 3.69
CA LYS A 83 17.87 16.84 4.05
C LYS A 83 17.15 16.32 5.28
N ASP A 84 16.97 17.15 6.30
CA ASP A 84 16.35 16.76 7.57
C ASP A 84 14.86 16.46 7.39
N ASP A 85 14.14 17.25 6.58
CA ASP A 85 12.74 16.98 6.22
C ASP A 85 12.59 15.62 5.51
N PHE A 86 13.54 15.29 4.63
CA PHE A 86 13.56 14.00 3.96
C PHE A 86 13.90 12.85 4.92
N GLU A 87 14.81 13.06 5.89
CA GLU A 87 15.08 12.05 6.92
C GLU A 87 13.87 11.82 7.84
N ASN A 88 13.08 12.86 8.15
CA ASN A 88 11.79 12.71 8.86
C ASN A 88 10.82 11.80 8.07
N THR A 89 10.75 11.99 6.75
CA THR A 89 9.98 11.11 5.87
C THR A 89 10.48 9.67 5.90
N ILE A 90 11.80 9.46 5.86
CA ILE A 90 12.40 8.13 5.98
C ILE A 90 12.07 7.48 7.33
N ALA A 91 12.17 8.23 8.43
CA ALA A 91 11.88 7.74 9.78
C ALA A 91 10.43 7.28 9.87
N MET A 92 9.49 8.14 9.47
CA MET A 92 8.07 7.79 9.41
C MET A 92 7.84 6.51 8.59
N VAL A 93 8.37 6.44 7.36
CA VAL A 93 8.19 5.26 6.50
C VAL A 93 8.76 3.99 7.12
N LYS A 94 9.82 4.06 7.92
CA LYS A 94 10.35 2.91 8.65
C LYS A 94 9.42 2.48 9.80
N ASP A 95 8.83 3.42 10.50
CA ASP A 95 8.13 3.17 11.77
C ASP A 95 6.68 2.74 11.61
N ILE A 96 5.95 3.25 10.60
CA ILE A 96 4.52 2.92 10.42
C ILE A 96 4.28 1.77 9.42
N PRO A 97 3.24 0.94 9.59
CA PRO A 97 2.97 -0.25 8.77
C PRO A 97 2.40 0.07 7.36
N ILE A 98 3.10 0.90 6.59
CA ILE A 98 2.85 1.15 5.16
C ILE A 98 3.80 0.31 4.31
N VAL A 99 3.26 -0.32 3.27
CA VAL A 99 3.94 -1.44 2.59
C VAL A 99 3.90 -1.32 1.06
N HIS A 100 3.02 -0.50 0.50
CA HIS A 100 2.96 -0.24 -0.94
C HIS A 100 3.23 1.24 -1.21
N LEU A 101 4.51 1.59 -1.36
CA LEU A 101 4.92 2.97 -1.56
C LEU A 101 4.96 3.31 -3.05
N HIS A 102 4.17 4.30 -3.46
CA HIS A 102 4.43 5.00 -4.72
C HIS A 102 5.23 6.26 -4.41
N ILE A 103 6.31 6.46 -5.15
CA ILE A 103 7.23 7.55 -4.91
C ILE A 103 7.33 8.36 -6.19
N PHE A 104 6.96 9.63 -6.09
CA PHE A 104 6.93 10.56 -7.19
C PHE A 104 7.98 11.65 -6.94
N PRO A 105 9.05 11.73 -7.75
CA PRO A 105 9.87 12.93 -7.78
C PRO A 105 8.99 14.15 -8.07
N TYR A 106 9.19 15.24 -7.34
CA TYR A 106 8.49 16.49 -7.65
C TYR A 106 8.78 16.91 -9.09
N SER A 107 7.70 17.25 -9.80
CA SER A 107 7.71 17.75 -11.17
C SER A 107 6.92 19.04 -11.20
N ASP A 108 7.58 20.10 -11.70
CA ASP A 108 6.94 21.39 -11.92
C ASP A 108 5.80 21.25 -12.93
N ARG A 109 4.60 21.68 -12.50
CA ARG A 109 3.42 21.75 -13.36
C ARG A 109 3.01 23.21 -13.48
N PRO A 110 2.95 23.78 -14.70
CA PRO A 110 2.51 25.15 -14.91
C PRO A 110 1.16 25.42 -14.24
N GLY A 111 1.01 26.60 -13.63
CA GLY A 111 -0.23 27.03 -12.97
C GLY A 111 -0.46 26.47 -11.56
N THR A 112 0.48 25.74 -10.98
CA THR A 112 0.40 25.29 -9.59
C THR A 112 1.08 26.28 -8.65
N PRO A 113 0.61 26.48 -7.39
CA PRO A 113 1.31 27.35 -6.44
C PRO A 113 2.79 26.95 -6.25
N ALA A 114 3.04 25.63 -6.23
CA ALA A 114 4.39 25.10 -6.07
C ALA A 114 5.34 25.48 -7.23
N SER A 115 4.84 25.74 -8.45
CA SER A 115 5.70 26.13 -9.57
C SER A 115 6.37 27.49 -9.34
N LEU A 116 5.80 28.34 -8.50
CA LEU A 116 6.33 29.67 -8.17
C LEU A 116 7.46 29.66 -7.13
N PHE A 117 7.71 28.54 -6.45
CA PHE A 117 8.79 28.43 -5.47
C PHE A 117 10.17 28.38 -6.14
N SER A 118 11.12 29.19 -5.69
CA SER A 118 12.45 29.31 -6.30
C SER A 118 13.47 28.26 -5.83
N ASP A 119 13.25 27.68 -4.65
CA ASP A 119 14.12 26.70 -3.98
C ASP A 119 13.90 25.27 -4.49
N LYS A 120 14.03 25.07 -5.80
CA LYS A 120 13.85 23.77 -6.44
C LYS A 120 15.00 22.81 -6.11
N ILE A 121 14.64 21.55 -5.87
CA ILE A 121 15.61 20.47 -5.66
C ILE A 121 16.07 19.88 -7.00
N SER A 122 17.37 19.63 -7.12
CA SER A 122 17.97 19.11 -8.34
C SER A 122 17.39 17.75 -8.77
N PRO A 123 17.35 17.42 -10.08
CA PRO A 123 16.91 16.10 -10.54
C PRO A 123 17.73 14.94 -9.95
N GLN A 124 19.04 15.14 -9.76
CA GLN A 124 19.93 14.13 -9.19
C GLN A 124 19.53 13.80 -7.74
N GLU A 125 19.32 14.82 -6.92
CA GLU A 125 18.93 14.65 -5.52
C GLU A 125 17.52 14.03 -5.41
N LYS A 126 16.57 14.46 -6.23
CA LYS A 126 15.24 13.82 -6.33
C LYS A 126 15.31 12.33 -6.68
N SER A 127 16.20 11.97 -7.59
CA SER A 127 16.44 10.58 -8.00
C SER A 127 17.06 9.76 -6.85
N GLU A 128 18.02 10.32 -6.13
CA GLU A 128 18.63 9.68 -4.97
C GLU A 128 17.60 9.43 -3.85
N ARG A 129 16.84 10.46 -3.47
CA ARG A 129 15.76 10.38 -2.47
C ARG A 129 14.75 9.30 -2.85
N SER A 130 14.32 9.28 -4.11
CA SER A 130 13.41 8.26 -4.64
C SER A 130 13.96 6.85 -4.50
N LYS A 131 15.23 6.62 -4.86
CA LYS A 131 15.90 5.31 -4.73
C LYS A 131 15.99 4.87 -3.27
N ARG A 132 16.34 5.79 -2.36
CA ARG A 132 16.43 5.50 -0.92
C ARG A 132 15.08 5.05 -0.36
N LEU A 133 14.02 5.80 -0.63
CA LEU A 133 12.69 5.48 -0.13
C LEU A 133 12.12 4.19 -0.75
N LYS A 134 12.38 3.96 -2.05
CA LYS A 134 11.98 2.74 -2.75
C LYS A 134 12.60 1.49 -2.14
N ARG A 135 13.90 1.52 -1.80
CA ARG A 135 14.58 0.39 -1.14
C ARG A 135 13.93 0.02 0.20
N ILE A 136 13.51 1.02 0.97
CA ILE A 136 12.81 0.81 2.25
C ILE A 136 11.43 0.22 1.98
N GLY A 137 10.66 0.81 1.05
CA GLY A 137 9.35 0.32 0.65
C GLY A 137 9.37 -1.13 0.17
N ASP A 138 10.32 -1.50 -0.70
CA ASP A 138 10.48 -2.86 -1.22
C ASP A 138 10.77 -3.87 -0.10
N LYS A 139 11.61 -3.49 0.88
CA LYS A 139 11.90 -4.33 2.07
C LYS A 139 10.64 -4.53 2.91
N LYS A 140 9.88 -3.47 3.17
CA LYS A 140 8.62 -3.53 3.95
C LYS A 140 7.55 -4.34 3.23
N LYS A 141 7.40 -4.16 1.91
CA LYS A 141 6.49 -4.94 1.07
C LYS A 141 6.77 -6.44 1.18
N ARG A 142 8.03 -6.85 1.02
CA ARG A 142 8.42 -8.26 1.14
C ARG A 142 8.16 -8.82 2.54
N ALA A 143 8.48 -8.06 3.59
CA ALA A 143 8.20 -8.46 4.97
C ALA A 143 6.70 -8.65 5.22
N HIS A 144 5.88 -7.72 4.75
CA HIS A 144 4.42 -7.80 4.82
C HIS A 144 3.89 -9.04 4.10
N MET A 145 4.30 -9.28 2.85
CA MET A 145 3.91 -10.47 2.09
C MET A 145 4.29 -11.75 2.83
N LYS A 146 5.53 -11.86 3.32
CA LYS A 146 5.99 -13.02 4.09
C LYS A 146 5.18 -13.27 5.37
N SER A 147 4.62 -12.22 5.98
CA SER A 147 3.74 -12.36 7.15
C SER A 147 2.43 -13.11 6.87
N PHE A 148 2.11 -13.37 5.60
CA PHE A 148 0.96 -14.18 5.19
C PHE A 148 1.27 -15.66 5.02
N ILE A 149 2.54 -16.08 5.07
CA ILE A 149 2.88 -17.50 5.07
C ILE A 149 2.19 -18.20 6.26
N GLY A 150 1.52 -19.31 5.98
CA GLY A 150 0.71 -20.07 6.93
C GLY A 150 -0.74 -19.57 7.08
N LYS A 151 -1.07 -18.36 6.58
CA LYS A 151 -2.42 -17.79 6.65
C LYS A 151 -3.26 -18.19 5.45
N LYS A 152 -4.58 -18.17 5.64
CA LYS A 152 -5.58 -18.34 4.57
C LYS A 152 -5.97 -16.99 3.99
N LEU A 153 -6.14 -16.93 2.68
CA LEU A 153 -6.55 -15.75 1.96
C LEU A 153 -7.71 -16.08 1.01
N ASP A 154 -8.68 -15.17 0.93
CA ASP A 154 -9.74 -15.22 -0.05
C ASP A 154 -9.29 -14.52 -1.34
N VAL A 155 -9.09 -15.31 -2.38
CA VAL A 155 -8.47 -14.93 -3.64
C VAL A 155 -9.50 -15.02 -4.78
N ILE A 156 -9.60 -13.97 -5.60
CA ILE A 156 -10.27 -14.07 -6.90
C ILE A 156 -9.24 -14.55 -7.93
N VAL A 157 -9.54 -15.64 -8.63
CA VAL A 157 -8.65 -16.20 -9.66
C VAL A 157 -8.82 -15.40 -10.95
N GLU A 158 -7.74 -14.80 -11.45
CA GLU A 158 -7.80 -13.84 -12.56
C GLU A 158 -7.26 -14.40 -13.87
N ASN A 159 -6.13 -15.09 -13.84
CA ASN A 159 -5.45 -15.56 -15.04
C ASN A 159 -4.60 -16.82 -14.82
N ARG A 160 -4.20 -17.42 -15.94
CA ARG A 160 -3.17 -18.45 -16.01
C ARG A 160 -1.89 -17.81 -16.53
N GLN A 161 -0.79 -18.02 -15.80
CA GLN A 161 0.54 -17.57 -16.21
C GLN A 161 1.09 -18.48 -17.31
N SER A 162 2.09 -18.01 -18.05
CA SER A 162 2.80 -18.81 -19.06
C SER A 162 3.45 -20.08 -18.48
N SER A 163 3.75 -20.08 -17.19
CA SER A 163 4.21 -21.25 -16.43
C SER A 163 3.15 -22.35 -16.27
N GLY A 164 1.92 -22.12 -16.71
CA GLY A 164 0.79 -23.02 -16.50
C GLY A 164 0.23 -22.96 -15.07
N ARG A 165 0.64 -22.01 -14.22
CA ARG A 165 0.05 -21.81 -12.89
C ARG A 165 -1.10 -20.83 -12.94
N LEU A 166 -2.10 -21.01 -12.07
CA LEU A 166 -3.12 -20.00 -11.83
C LEU A 166 -2.54 -18.90 -10.95
N ASN A 167 -3.03 -17.69 -11.15
CA ASN A 167 -2.73 -16.55 -10.30
C ASN A 167 -4.02 -15.79 -9.99
N GLY A 168 -4.11 -15.35 -8.75
CA GLY A 168 -5.24 -14.56 -8.27
C GLY A 168 -4.81 -13.46 -7.32
N ILE A 169 -5.78 -12.62 -6.96
CA ILE A 169 -5.56 -11.48 -6.07
C ILE A 169 -6.44 -11.59 -4.82
N SER A 170 -5.84 -11.41 -3.66
CA SER A 170 -6.55 -11.43 -2.38
C SER A 170 -7.27 -10.10 -2.10
N GLY A 171 -8.14 -10.08 -1.08
CA GLY A 171 -8.82 -8.85 -0.64
C GLY A 171 -7.86 -7.73 -0.24
N ASN A 172 -6.70 -8.07 0.34
CA ASN A 172 -5.63 -7.13 0.67
C ASN A 172 -4.61 -6.93 -0.46
N TYR A 173 -5.01 -7.24 -1.70
CA TYR A 173 -4.27 -6.96 -2.94
C TYR A 173 -2.92 -7.68 -3.08
N LEU A 174 -2.79 -8.84 -2.42
CA LEU A 174 -1.63 -9.71 -2.53
C LEU A 174 -1.89 -10.68 -3.68
N ARG A 175 -0.89 -10.83 -4.56
CA ARG A 175 -0.94 -11.84 -5.62
C ARG A 175 -0.53 -13.19 -5.07
N VAL A 176 -1.32 -14.21 -5.38
CA VAL A 176 -1.11 -15.59 -4.94
C VAL A 176 -1.13 -16.49 -6.18
N GLY A 177 0.00 -17.12 -6.47
CA GLY A 177 0.15 -18.12 -7.51
C GLY A 177 -0.06 -19.54 -6.96
N PHE A 178 -0.72 -20.42 -7.72
CA PHE A 178 -0.94 -21.81 -7.30
C PHE A 178 -1.23 -22.71 -8.50
N THR A 179 -1.03 -24.01 -8.31
CA THR A 179 -1.45 -25.02 -9.30
C THR A 179 -2.93 -25.30 -9.13
N GLY A 180 -3.68 -25.38 -10.23
CA GLY A 180 -5.10 -25.68 -10.19
C GLY A 180 -5.73 -25.74 -11.58
N ASP A 181 -6.97 -26.21 -11.61
CA ASP A 181 -7.78 -26.40 -12.81
C ASP A 181 -8.43 -25.09 -13.28
N ASP A 182 -8.58 -24.90 -14.59
CA ASP A 182 -9.19 -23.69 -15.19
C ASP A 182 -10.64 -23.46 -14.79
N THR A 183 -11.34 -24.48 -14.28
CA THR A 183 -12.68 -24.34 -13.69
C THR A 183 -12.71 -23.40 -12.48
N LEU A 184 -11.57 -23.05 -11.89
CA LEU A 184 -11.44 -22.05 -10.82
C LEU A 184 -11.39 -20.61 -11.34
N MET A 185 -11.19 -20.40 -12.64
CA MET A 185 -11.05 -19.07 -13.24
C MET A 185 -12.29 -18.21 -12.96
N LYS A 186 -12.07 -16.93 -12.60
CA LYS A 186 -13.11 -15.95 -12.21
C LYS A 186 -13.93 -16.36 -10.98
N LYS A 187 -13.51 -17.38 -10.22
CA LYS A 187 -14.15 -17.77 -8.95
C LYS A 187 -13.34 -17.27 -7.76
N TYR A 188 -14.03 -17.11 -6.64
CA TYR A 188 -13.39 -16.89 -5.35
C TYR A 188 -13.00 -18.22 -4.72
N VAL A 189 -11.77 -18.28 -4.21
CA VAL A 189 -11.24 -19.43 -3.46
C VAL A 189 -10.62 -18.97 -2.16
N GLU A 190 -10.82 -19.73 -1.08
CA GLU A 190 -9.96 -19.68 0.10
C GLU A 190 -8.74 -20.55 -0.20
N ILE A 191 -7.53 -20.03 0.02
CA ILE A 191 -6.29 -20.77 -0.15
C ILE A 191 -5.29 -20.43 0.95
N LYS A 192 -4.60 -21.42 1.49
CA LYS A 192 -3.52 -21.23 2.46
C LYS A 192 -2.23 -20.88 1.72
N VAL A 193 -1.56 -19.79 2.12
CA VAL A 193 -0.23 -19.45 1.63
C VAL A 193 0.79 -20.36 2.29
N ASN A 194 1.62 -21.06 1.52
CA ASN A 194 2.66 -21.97 2.04
C ASN A 194 4.08 -21.42 1.87
N GLU A 195 4.32 -20.58 0.86
CA GLU A 195 5.65 -20.02 0.60
C GLU A 195 5.61 -18.62 -0.02
N PHE A 196 6.78 -17.97 -0.02
CA PHE A 196 7.05 -16.74 -0.76
C PHE A 196 8.27 -16.98 -1.65
N SER A 197 8.08 -16.97 -2.96
CA SER A 197 9.10 -17.27 -3.98
C SER A 197 8.90 -16.38 -5.21
N ASN A 198 9.99 -15.99 -5.88
CA ASN A 198 9.97 -15.10 -7.06
C ASN A 198 9.19 -13.79 -6.85
N ASP A 199 9.36 -13.16 -5.68
CA ASP A 199 8.63 -11.95 -5.26
C ASP A 199 7.08 -12.07 -5.29
N ALA A 200 6.56 -13.30 -5.18
CA ALA A 200 5.14 -13.60 -5.14
C ALA A 200 4.81 -14.59 -4.00
N LEU A 201 3.57 -14.54 -3.50
CA LEU A 201 3.07 -15.57 -2.59
C LEU A 201 2.67 -16.79 -3.41
N GLN A 202 2.91 -17.98 -2.87
CA GLN A 202 2.35 -19.20 -3.41
C GLN A 202 1.33 -19.80 -2.46
N GLY A 203 0.25 -20.30 -3.04
CA GLY A 203 -0.80 -21.02 -2.32
C GLY A 203 -0.60 -22.52 -2.41
N ASP A 204 -0.99 -23.21 -1.34
CA ASP A 204 -1.05 -24.67 -1.28
C ASP A 204 -2.24 -25.18 -2.11
N PRO A 205 -2.00 -25.89 -3.23
CA PRO A 205 -3.06 -26.37 -4.10
C PRO A 205 -4.03 -27.36 -3.40
N ASN A 206 -3.57 -28.05 -2.35
CA ASN A 206 -4.41 -29.00 -1.60
C ASN A 206 -5.32 -28.29 -0.59
N SER A 207 -5.13 -26.99 -0.37
CA SER A 207 -5.90 -26.20 0.59
C SER A 207 -7.06 -25.43 -0.05
N ILE A 208 -7.21 -25.50 -1.38
CA ILE A 208 -8.17 -24.71 -2.14
C ILE A 208 -9.60 -25.09 -1.76
N LYS A 209 -10.40 -24.09 -1.40
CA LYS A 209 -11.85 -24.23 -1.18
C LYS A 209 -12.60 -23.18 -1.98
N LEU A 210 -13.56 -23.61 -2.80
CA LEU A 210 -14.44 -22.69 -3.52
C LEU A 210 -15.30 -21.89 -2.52
N ILE A 211 -15.27 -20.57 -2.66
CA ILE A 211 -16.17 -19.67 -1.95
C ILE A 211 -17.38 -19.47 -2.87
N ASN A 212 -18.40 -20.30 -2.69
CA ASN A 212 -19.68 -20.08 -3.34
C ASN A 212 -20.35 -18.90 -2.62
N ASP A 213 -20.65 -17.81 -3.34
CA ASP A 213 -21.34 -16.64 -2.80
C ASP A 213 -22.58 -17.09 -2.01
N LYS A 214 -22.44 -17.14 -0.68
CA LYS A 214 -23.54 -17.25 0.27
C LYS A 214 -23.39 -16.09 1.23
N LYS A 215 -24.26 -15.10 0.98
CA LYS A 215 -24.54 -13.86 1.73
C LYS A 215 -23.78 -12.62 1.28
#